data_AF-A0A015I939-F1
#
_entry.id   AF-A0A015I939-F1
#
_cell.length_a   1.000
_cell.length_b   1.000
_cell.length_c   1.000
_cell.angle_alpha   90.00
_cell.angle_beta   90.00
_cell.angle_gamma   90.00
#
_symmetry.space_group_name_H-M   'P 1'
#
loop_
_entity.id
_entity.type
_entity.pdbx_description
1 polymer ?
#
loop_
_entity_poly.entity_id
_entity_poly.type
_entity_poly.pdbx_seq_one_letter_code
_entity_poly.pdbx_strand_id
1 'polypeptide(L)'
;MPQYIQNIYNHRNIPHDRRRTDTHLEYLCIDFRNGHRLTQQDYGIDASIIVGLQIAHAFFIEKEYGMTFQEFRIALEQYRDSFNNFHFNVVIGEIRKSLNLSDKHLFFLYLHIDEFQLIDSWDKEDKSNPPTKLFYNMIHNIAEFMLNSALPTFVQPFLSGTAPLAVIKIKEAPRISFRFVDCPLLNDKSIIRIMDHFAEKFNAGIANYAYKWKYCRQMLQLLRDTGGLPRALQRLFIVCFGADGKQGRKFFEKLESKELDFVDYFIKVKNSLDKQYGIKDYVKSNGKVAMKLMYYCIEGIAIASDECLDDNNPDLTIRSLERDKHIILSPAEQSAGYNFFLINMPFYFICLYNDVLCIVKPTFVRKFYDERMYWEEWEVFVAYHEAFRTNLAIRMGKTTMTLRELYPNADKSDVYFDMSVKLKPLCVCEANEQFPLTNPLTEKPDGKIIDWQSGGVVCKWDYGSKKMPESKVEEDDKKNLKNFFYDGNDYMPITIIFTSQSYIKKKQESGVLVVSKEDFKKHFGPIFSSRASFAFTGDTNPNFWEKNRLENVLDGICDASIGNVIKKRPYYSDDDYYNKNPGAKKIRKMDHFPFDVSEILLIEN
;
A
#
# COMPACT_ATOMS: atom_id res chain seq x y z
N MET A 1 20.93 7.39 18.85
CA MET A 1 20.05 6.32 19.35
C MET A 1 18.65 6.49 18.77
N PRO A 2 18.06 5.48 18.11
CA PRO A 2 16.68 5.57 17.62
C PRO A 2 15.69 5.85 18.75
N GLN A 3 14.76 6.77 18.53
CA GLN A 3 13.88 7.32 19.56
C GLN A 3 12.97 6.28 20.23
N TYR A 4 12.66 5.19 19.52
CA TYR A 4 11.88 4.08 20.08
C TYR A 4 12.64 3.30 21.16
N ILE A 5 13.98 3.20 21.08
CA ILE A 5 14.80 2.55 22.11
C ILE A 5 14.84 3.43 23.37
N GLN A 6 14.90 4.76 23.21
CA GLN A 6 14.77 5.72 24.31
C GLN A 6 13.41 5.63 25.01
N ASN A 7 12.33 5.45 24.24
CA ASN A 7 10.97 5.38 24.77
C ASN A 7 10.72 4.09 25.57
N ILE A 8 11.26 2.94 25.14
CA ILE A 8 11.19 1.67 25.88
C ILE A 8 11.90 1.79 27.24
N TYR A 9 13.04 2.49 27.27
CA TYR A 9 13.81 2.74 28.49
C TYR A 9 13.04 3.58 29.52
N ASN A 10 12.26 4.55 29.03
CA ASN A 10 11.50 5.46 29.88
C ASN A 10 10.17 4.89 30.38
N HIS A 11 9.67 3.79 29.79
CA HIS A 11 8.34 3.25 30.09
C HIS A 11 8.29 2.25 31.26
N ARG A 12 9.43 1.88 31.86
CA ARG A 12 9.44 1.03 33.05
C ARG A 12 9.62 1.89 34.31
N ASN A 13 8.57 1.97 35.13
CA ASN A 13 8.60 2.49 36.50
C ASN A 13 9.50 1.62 37.38
N ILE A 14 10.82 1.77 37.20
CA ILE A 14 11.84 1.18 38.06
C ILE A 14 12.31 2.29 39.02
N PRO A 15 12.39 2.03 40.34
CA PRO A 15 12.72 3.03 41.35
C PRO A 15 14.00 3.80 41.02
N HIS A 16 13.97 5.10 41.30
CA HIS A 16 14.99 6.10 40.94
C HIS A 16 16.39 5.84 41.51
N ASP A 17 16.55 4.91 42.47
CA ASP A 17 17.83 4.60 43.13
C ASP A 17 18.76 3.64 42.36
N ARG A 18 18.35 3.13 41.19
CA ARG A 18 19.24 2.36 40.28
C ARG A 18 19.76 3.15 39.08
N ARG A 19 19.51 4.47 39.00
CA ARG A 19 19.90 5.31 37.86
C ARG A 19 21.33 5.86 37.98
N ARG A 20 22.32 4.97 37.86
CA ARG A 20 23.63 5.24 37.25
C ARG A 20 24.16 3.91 36.72
N THR A 21 23.84 3.59 35.47
CA THR A 21 24.46 2.44 34.80
C THR A 21 25.50 2.97 33.83
N ASP A 22 26.76 2.68 34.15
CA ASP A 22 27.97 2.81 33.34
C ASP A 22 27.82 2.04 32.01
N THR A 23 26.92 2.45 31.10
CA THR A 23 26.63 1.73 29.86
C THR A 23 26.76 2.61 28.63
N HIS A 24 27.69 2.28 27.74
CA HIS A 24 27.91 2.95 26.45
C HIS A 24 27.19 2.20 25.33
N LEU A 25 26.48 2.89 24.45
CA LEU A 25 25.68 2.32 23.38
C LEU A 25 26.23 2.73 22.01
N GLU A 26 26.59 1.75 21.18
CA GLU A 26 26.97 1.97 19.78
C GLU A 26 26.08 1.22 18.81
N TYR A 27 25.93 1.80 17.62
CA TYR A 27 25.27 1.17 16.47
C TYR A 27 26.26 1.10 15.32
N LEU A 28 26.43 -0.10 14.77
CA LEU A 28 27.28 -0.34 13.61
C LEU A 28 26.53 -1.17 12.58
N CYS A 29 26.67 -0.81 11.31
CA CYS A 29 26.09 -1.52 10.18
C CYS A 29 27.22 -2.06 9.32
N ILE A 30 27.20 -3.36 9.03
CA ILE A 30 28.07 -4.00 8.04
C ILE A 30 27.21 -4.59 6.94
N ASP A 31 27.59 -4.37 5.68
CA ASP A 31 26.90 -4.86 4.48
C ASP A 31 27.77 -5.94 3.82
N PHE A 32 27.13 -6.95 3.23
CA PHE A 32 27.79 -8.00 2.44
C PHE A 32 27.57 -7.83 0.93
N ARG A 33 27.03 -6.68 0.50
CA ARG A 33 26.85 -6.30 -0.90
C ARG A 33 28.01 -5.42 -1.40
N ASN A 34 27.72 -4.47 -2.30
CA ASN A 34 28.67 -3.90 -3.25
C ASN A 34 29.88 -3.25 -2.56
N GLY A 35 31.09 -3.80 -2.80
CA GLY A 35 32.34 -3.35 -2.16
C GLY A 35 32.77 -4.22 -0.98
N HIS A 36 31.84 -4.90 -0.32
CA HIS A 36 32.05 -5.68 0.91
C HIS A 36 31.68 -7.17 0.75
N ARG A 37 31.46 -7.62 -0.49
CA ARG A 37 31.11 -9.02 -0.81
C ARG A 37 32.21 -9.99 -0.41
N LEU A 38 31.80 -11.16 0.07
CA LEU A 38 32.67 -12.32 0.20
C LEU A 38 33.13 -12.78 -1.18
N THR A 39 34.40 -13.17 -1.27
CA THR A 39 35.09 -13.61 -2.48
C THR A 39 35.74 -14.97 -2.26
N GLN A 40 36.37 -15.52 -3.30
CA GLN A 40 37.14 -16.76 -3.16
C GLN A 40 38.39 -16.59 -2.28
N GLN A 41 38.88 -15.36 -2.10
CA GLN A 41 40.03 -15.08 -1.22
C GLN A 41 39.68 -15.22 0.27
N ASP A 42 38.39 -15.27 0.60
CA ASP A 42 37.91 -15.40 1.97
C ASP A 42 37.79 -16.87 2.43
N TYR A 43 37.99 -17.83 1.51
CA TYR A 43 38.03 -19.25 1.87
C TYR A 43 39.24 -19.56 2.75
N GLY A 44 39.01 -20.24 3.87
CA GLY A 44 40.04 -20.61 4.83
C GLY A 44 40.45 -19.50 5.80
N ILE A 45 39.89 -18.28 5.67
CA ILE A 45 40.01 -17.24 6.70
C ILE A 45 39.00 -17.53 7.82
N ASP A 46 39.44 -17.38 9.07
CA ASP A 46 38.57 -17.57 10.23
C ASP A 46 37.38 -16.60 10.24
N ALA A 47 36.19 -17.10 10.57
CA ALA A 47 34.95 -16.31 10.60
C ALA A 47 35.04 -15.07 11.52
N SER A 48 35.78 -15.18 12.63
CA SER A 48 36.05 -14.09 13.57
C SER A 48 36.87 -12.97 12.89
N ILE A 49 37.83 -13.33 12.04
CA ILE A 49 38.65 -12.37 11.29
C ILE A 49 37.81 -11.67 10.23
N ILE A 50 37.01 -12.41 9.46
CA ILE A 50 36.14 -11.83 8.42
C ILE A 50 35.20 -10.78 9.04
N VAL A 51 34.55 -11.09 10.16
CA VAL A 51 33.64 -10.16 10.84
C VAL A 51 34.41 -8.99 11.45
N GLY A 52 35.55 -9.24 12.10
CA GLY A 52 36.33 -8.17 12.69
C GLY A 52 36.91 -7.20 11.66
N LEU A 53 37.29 -7.66 10.46
CA LEU A 53 37.69 -6.79 9.35
C LEU A 53 36.56 -5.84 8.93
N GLN A 54 35.36 -6.37 8.75
CA GLN A 54 34.18 -5.59 8.37
C GLN A 54 33.85 -4.53 9.42
N ILE A 55 33.92 -4.92 10.70
CA ILE A 55 33.67 -4.02 11.83
C ILE A 55 34.76 -2.95 11.96
N ALA A 56 36.03 -3.33 11.81
CA ALA A 56 37.14 -2.39 11.86
C ALA A 56 37.03 -1.36 10.73
N HIS A 57 36.68 -1.80 9.53
CA HIS A 57 36.42 -0.89 8.40
C HIS A 57 35.26 0.06 8.70
N ALA A 58 34.09 -0.47 9.08
CA ALA A 58 32.89 0.34 9.32
C ALA A 58 33.06 1.33 10.50
N PHE A 59 33.82 0.96 11.54
CA PHE A 59 33.99 1.80 12.72
C PHE A 59 35.14 2.81 12.58
N PHE A 60 36.33 2.36 12.17
CA PHE A 60 37.53 3.20 12.14
C PHE A 60 37.79 3.87 10.79
N ILE A 61 37.38 3.24 9.68
CA ILE A 61 37.86 3.64 8.35
C ILE A 61 36.80 4.39 7.56
N GLU A 62 35.60 3.84 7.45
CA GLU A 62 34.55 4.32 6.55
C GLU A 62 34.19 5.79 6.83
N LYS A 63 34.04 6.14 8.11
CA LYS A 63 33.63 7.50 8.52
C LYS A 63 34.78 8.51 8.53
N GLU A 64 36.00 8.08 8.84
CA GLU A 64 37.13 8.99 9.05
C GLU A 64 37.96 9.22 7.79
N TYR A 65 38.10 8.19 6.94
CA TYR A 65 39.05 8.21 5.81
C TYR A 65 38.36 8.11 4.44
N GLY A 66 37.06 7.81 4.39
CA GLY A 66 36.31 7.67 3.14
C GLY A 66 36.83 6.56 2.21
N MET A 67 37.68 5.67 2.74
CA MET A 67 38.31 4.57 2.03
C MET A 67 37.35 3.40 1.89
N THR A 68 37.30 2.78 0.71
CA THR A 68 36.47 1.60 0.44
C THR A 68 37.03 0.36 1.14
N PHE A 69 36.18 -0.66 1.36
CA PHE A 69 36.62 -1.90 1.99
C PHE A 69 37.69 -2.66 1.19
N GLN A 70 37.63 -2.60 -0.14
CA GLN A 70 38.65 -3.20 -1.00
C GLN A 70 39.99 -2.49 -0.88
N GLU A 71 40.00 -1.15 -0.90
CA GLU A 71 41.23 -0.36 -0.67
C GLU A 71 41.83 -0.65 0.71
N PHE A 72 40.97 -0.77 1.73
CA PHE A 72 41.39 -1.15 3.08
C PHE A 72 42.04 -2.54 3.09
N ARG A 73 41.44 -3.54 2.44
CA ARG A 73 42.03 -4.89 2.34
C ARG A 73 43.36 -4.90 1.61
N ILE A 74 43.48 -4.22 0.47
CA ILE A 74 44.72 -4.13 -0.31
C ILE A 74 45.82 -3.47 0.53
N ALA A 75 45.49 -2.44 1.31
CA ALA A 75 46.44 -1.80 2.21
C ALA A 75 46.95 -2.77 3.29
N LEU A 76 46.09 -3.68 3.77
CA LEU A 76 46.45 -4.71 4.76
C LEU A 76 47.33 -5.83 4.19
N GLU A 77 47.23 -6.16 2.89
CA GLU A 77 48.05 -7.20 2.25
C GLU A 77 49.56 -6.91 2.31
N GLN A 78 49.94 -5.63 2.45
CA GLN A 78 51.33 -5.21 2.65
C GLN A 78 51.88 -5.64 4.03
N TYR A 79 51.01 -6.03 4.95
CA TYR A 79 51.31 -6.48 6.31
C TYR A 79 50.84 -7.93 6.46
N ARG A 80 51.56 -8.88 5.83
CA ARG A 80 51.16 -10.29 5.67
C ARG A 80 50.78 -11.05 6.96
N ASP A 81 51.28 -10.65 8.13
CA ASP A 81 50.95 -11.25 9.43
C ASP A 81 49.81 -10.53 10.19
N SER A 82 49.22 -9.48 9.60
CA SER A 82 48.30 -8.56 10.30
C SER A 82 46.85 -9.04 10.43
N PHE A 83 46.42 -10.01 9.62
CA PHE A 83 45.02 -10.47 9.62
C PHE A 83 44.57 -11.07 10.96
N ASN A 84 45.50 -11.68 11.70
CA ASN A 84 45.23 -12.20 13.05
C ASN A 84 44.86 -11.10 14.06
N ASN A 85 45.23 -9.84 13.82
CA ASN A 85 44.83 -8.72 14.68
C ASN A 85 43.37 -8.30 14.47
N PHE A 86 42.70 -8.83 13.44
CA PHE A 86 41.31 -8.54 13.13
C PHE A 86 40.34 -9.60 13.63
N HIS A 87 40.75 -10.49 14.54
CA HIS A 87 39.77 -11.31 15.25
C HIS A 87 38.73 -10.40 15.94
N PHE A 88 37.47 -10.80 15.85
CA PHE A 88 36.33 -10.03 16.33
C PHE A 88 36.49 -9.54 17.77
N ASN A 89 37.00 -10.37 18.68
CA ASN A 89 37.26 -10.00 20.08
C ASN A 89 38.35 -8.93 20.23
N VAL A 90 39.40 -8.98 19.40
CA VAL A 90 40.49 -7.98 19.40
C VAL A 90 39.93 -6.64 18.94
N VAL A 91 39.18 -6.64 17.82
CA VAL A 91 38.57 -5.42 17.26
C VAL A 91 37.59 -4.77 18.25
N ILE A 92 36.76 -5.56 18.93
CA ILE A 92 35.87 -5.04 19.98
C ILE A 92 36.66 -4.43 21.14
N GLY A 93 37.78 -5.05 21.53
CA GLY A 93 38.71 -4.49 22.51
C GLY A 93 39.27 -3.13 22.10
N GLU A 94 39.69 -3.00 20.84
CA GLU A 94 40.21 -1.73 20.30
C GLU A 94 39.13 -0.65 20.19
N ILE A 95 37.88 -1.00 19.83
CA ILE A 95 36.74 -0.07 19.84
C ILE A 95 36.52 0.48 21.25
N ARG A 96 36.56 -0.37 22.28
CA ARG A 96 36.41 0.09 23.67
C ARG A 96 37.52 1.06 24.08
N LYS A 97 38.77 0.78 23.68
CA LYS A 97 39.92 1.66 23.95
C LYS A 97 39.75 3.01 23.26
N SER A 98 39.38 3.00 21.98
CA SER A 98 39.08 4.20 21.19
C SER A 98 37.99 5.07 21.83
N LEU A 99 36.96 4.43 22.38
CA LEU A 99 35.87 5.10 23.09
C LEU A 99 36.20 5.46 24.56
N ASN A 100 37.43 5.23 25.01
CA ASN A 100 37.89 5.47 26.39
C ASN A 100 37.02 4.80 27.48
N LEU A 101 36.51 3.60 27.19
CA LEU A 101 35.63 2.87 28.11
C LEU A 101 36.45 2.08 29.15
N SER A 102 36.24 2.36 30.43
CA SER A 102 36.90 1.61 31.51
C SER A 102 36.32 0.19 31.67
N ASP A 103 37.04 -0.69 32.37
CA ASP A 103 36.64 -2.08 32.63
C ASP A 103 35.36 -2.24 33.47
N LYS A 104 34.82 -1.14 33.99
CA LYS A 104 33.54 -1.11 34.71
C LYS A 104 32.38 -0.69 33.82
N HIS A 105 32.66 -0.09 32.65
CA HIS A 105 31.64 0.33 31.71
C HIS A 105 31.19 -0.84 30.83
N LEU A 106 29.90 -1.13 30.89
CA LEU A 106 29.22 -2.01 29.98
C LEU A 106 29.19 -1.36 28.58
N PHE A 107 29.78 -2.02 27.59
CA PHE A 107 29.68 -1.60 26.20
C PHE A 107 28.59 -2.41 25.52
N PHE A 108 27.60 -1.76 24.94
CA PHE A 108 26.54 -2.41 24.21
C PHE A 108 26.65 -2.02 22.74
N LEU A 109 26.96 -3.01 21.89
CA LEU A 109 27.05 -2.84 20.44
C LEU A 109 25.81 -3.46 19.79
N TYR A 110 25.04 -2.63 19.10
CA TYR A 110 24.02 -3.09 18.17
C TYR A 110 24.66 -3.30 16.80
N LEU A 111 24.93 -4.56 16.45
CA LEU A 111 25.60 -4.93 15.22
C LEU A 111 24.58 -5.34 14.16
N HIS A 112 24.29 -4.42 13.24
CA HIS A 112 23.43 -4.67 12.09
C HIS A 112 24.24 -5.33 10.98
N ILE A 113 23.84 -6.54 10.58
CA ILE A 113 24.41 -7.30 9.47
C ILE A 113 23.39 -7.31 8.34
N ASP A 114 23.63 -6.48 7.33
CA ASP A 114 22.76 -6.36 6.16
C ASP A 114 23.14 -7.38 5.08
N GLU A 115 22.16 -7.72 4.26
CA GLU A 115 22.28 -8.67 3.14
C GLU A 115 22.87 -10.04 3.55
N PHE A 116 22.55 -10.52 4.76
CA PHE A 116 23.13 -11.75 5.33
C PHE A 116 22.89 -13.00 4.46
N GLN A 117 21.86 -13.01 3.61
CA GLN A 117 21.58 -14.11 2.68
C GLN A 117 22.71 -14.34 1.67
N LEU A 118 23.56 -13.35 1.44
CA LEU A 118 24.76 -13.48 0.61
C LEU A 118 25.82 -14.36 1.29
N ILE A 119 25.91 -14.30 2.62
CA ILE A 119 26.77 -15.20 3.41
C ILE A 119 26.27 -16.64 3.29
N ASP A 120 24.95 -16.85 3.39
CA ASP A 120 24.35 -18.19 3.21
C ASP A 120 24.56 -18.73 1.78
N SER A 121 24.45 -17.87 0.77
CA SER A 121 24.69 -18.26 -0.62
C SER A 121 26.16 -18.65 -0.83
N TRP A 122 27.09 -17.88 -0.25
CA TRP A 122 28.52 -18.19 -0.29
C TRP A 122 28.86 -19.51 0.43
N ASP A 123 28.24 -19.78 1.60
CA ASP A 123 28.39 -21.04 2.33
C ASP A 123 27.96 -22.26 1.48
N LYS A 124 26.96 -22.13 0.62
CA LYS A 124 26.50 -23.21 -0.27
C LYS A 124 27.48 -23.49 -1.42
N GLU A 125 28.26 -22.49 -1.80
CA GLU A 125 29.27 -22.60 -2.86
C GLU A 125 30.63 -23.07 -2.32
N ASP A 126 30.80 -23.10 -0.99
CA ASP A 126 32.03 -23.53 -0.32
C ASP A 126 32.29 -25.03 -0.55
N LYS A 127 33.38 -25.32 -1.26
CA LYS A 127 33.87 -26.68 -1.54
C LYS A 127 35.05 -27.09 -0.66
N SER A 128 35.40 -26.29 0.35
CA SER A 128 36.46 -26.63 1.31
C SER A 128 36.10 -27.91 2.08
N ASN A 129 37.13 -28.64 2.51
CA ASN A 129 36.97 -29.86 3.30
C ASN A 129 37.80 -29.77 4.60
N PRO A 130 37.16 -29.59 5.77
CA PRO A 130 35.71 -29.47 5.97
C PRO A 130 35.16 -28.10 5.50
N PRO A 131 33.84 -28.00 5.20
CA PRO A 131 33.22 -26.73 4.86
C PRO A 131 33.41 -25.68 5.97
N THR A 132 33.65 -24.43 5.59
CA THR A 132 33.94 -23.29 6.49
C THR A 132 32.76 -22.99 7.43
N LYS A 133 31.52 -23.23 6.98
CA LYS A 133 30.28 -22.91 7.74
C LYS A 133 30.31 -21.49 8.30
N LEU A 134 30.64 -20.51 7.45
CA LEU A 134 30.93 -19.13 7.82
C LEU A 134 29.79 -18.51 8.61
N PHE A 135 28.54 -18.60 8.13
CA PHE A 135 27.41 -18.00 8.84
C PHE A 135 27.26 -18.54 10.27
N TYR A 136 27.38 -19.86 10.43
CA TYR A 136 27.27 -20.51 11.74
C TYR A 136 28.39 -20.04 12.68
N ASN A 137 29.63 -20.03 12.20
CA ASN A 137 30.80 -19.63 13.00
C ASN A 137 30.77 -18.13 13.35
N MET A 138 30.32 -17.27 12.44
CA MET A 138 30.11 -15.84 12.72
C MET A 138 29.12 -15.62 13.85
N ILE A 139 27.94 -16.26 13.74
CA ILE A 139 26.89 -16.16 14.75
C ILE A 139 27.34 -16.75 16.08
N HIS A 140 28.09 -17.85 16.06
CA HIS A 140 28.69 -18.44 17.26
C HIS A 140 29.65 -17.48 17.96
N ASN A 141 30.57 -16.86 17.21
CA ASN A 141 31.53 -15.89 17.75
C ASN A 141 30.85 -14.64 18.34
N ILE A 142 29.78 -14.16 17.70
CA ILE A 142 28.98 -13.04 18.23
C ILE A 142 28.22 -13.47 19.49
N ALA A 143 27.69 -14.69 19.53
CA ALA A 143 26.91 -15.20 20.66
C ALA A 143 27.73 -15.33 21.95
N GLU A 144 29.04 -15.56 21.88
CA GLU A 144 29.91 -15.53 23.07
C GLU A 144 29.82 -14.19 23.81
N PHE A 145 29.65 -13.07 23.11
CA PHE A 145 29.45 -11.75 23.73
C PHE A 145 28.06 -11.54 24.32
N MET A 146 27.07 -12.36 23.96
CA MET A 146 25.74 -12.32 24.57
C MET A 146 25.64 -13.24 25.80
N LEU A 147 26.40 -14.34 25.79
CA LEU A 147 26.27 -15.43 26.76
C LEU A 147 27.34 -15.39 27.86
N ASN A 148 28.61 -15.25 27.50
CA ASN A 148 29.76 -15.40 28.41
C ASN A 148 30.93 -14.46 28.01
N SER A 149 30.65 -13.17 27.85
CA SER A 149 31.70 -12.20 27.51
C SER A 149 32.70 -12.04 28.65
N ALA A 150 33.99 -12.25 28.37
CA ALA A 150 35.08 -11.95 29.32
C ALA A 150 35.27 -10.44 29.55
N LEU A 151 34.79 -9.61 28.60
CA LEU A 151 34.73 -8.16 28.73
C LEU A 151 33.32 -7.73 29.19
N PRO A 152 33.15 -6.58 29.85
CA PRO A 152 31.83 -6.00 30.12
C PRO A 152 31.25 -5.46 28.80
N THR A 153 30.97 -6.34 27.86
CA THR A 153 30.51 -6.03 26.50
C THR A 153 29.38 -6.96 26.13
N PHE A 154 28.33 -6.39 25.55
CA PHE A 154 27.20 -7.12 25.00
C PHE A 154 27.04 -6.74 23.54
N VAL A 155 27.10 -7.73 22.64
CA VAL A 155 26.90 -7.49 21.20
C VAL A 155 25.58 -8.12 20.78
N GLN A 156 24.61 -7.29 20.38
CA GLN A 156 23.34 -7.73 19.86
C GLN A 156 23.37 -7.74 18.32
N PRO A 157 23.37 -8.89 17.65
CA PRO A 157 23.22 -8.94 16.21
C PRO A 157 21.78 -8.61 15.79
N PHE A 158 21.64 -7.88 14.69
CA PHE A 158 20.41 -7.67 13.95
C PHE A 158 20.66 -8.02 12.49
N LEU A 159 20.00 -9.06 11.99
CA LEU A 159 20.17 -9.54 10.62
C LEU A 159 19.06 -8.96 9.75
N SER A 160 19.41 -8.32 8.64
CA SER A 160 18.46 -7.89 7.61
C SER A 160 18.85 -8.46 6.24
N GLY A 161 17.84 -8.72 5.41
CA GLY A 161 18.06 -9.30 4.09
C GLY A 161 16.77 -9.83 3.50
N THR A 162 16.87 -10.37 2.28
CA THR A 162 15.73 -10.95 1.55
C THR A 162 15.69 -12.48 1.64
N ALA A 163 16.37 -13.09 2.62
CA ALA A 163 16.40 -14.54 2.76
C ALA A 163 15.00 -15.08 3.16
N PRO A 164 14.52 -16.17 2.51
CA PRO A 164 13.32 -16.89 2.96
C PRO A 164 13.45 -17.35 4.40
N LEU A 165 12.36 -17.35 5.18
CA LEU A 165 12.38 -17.85 6.56
C LEU A 165 12.86 -19.31 6.68
N ALA A 166 12.74 -20.11 5.61
CA ALA A 166 13.26 -21.46 5.56
C ALA A 166 14.80 -21.52 5.73
N VAL A 167 15.52 -20.55 5.17
CA VAL A 167 16.98 -20.43 5.32
C VAL A 167 17.35 -20.10 6.78
N ILE A 168 16.53 -19.29 7.44
CA ILE A 168 16.80 -18.81 8.81
C ILE A 168 16.55 -19.90 9.84
N LYS A 169 15.49 -20.71 9.69
CA LYS A 169 15.18 -21.84 10.59
C LYS A 169 16.24 -22.94 10.57
N ILE A 170 16.89 -23.16 9.42
CA ILE A 170 17.97 -24.16 9.28
C ILE A 170 19.25 -23.71 10.00
N LYS A 171 19.39 -22.41 10.27
CA LYS A 171 20.62 -21.79 10.80
C LYS A 171 20.50 -21.33 12.25
N GLU A 172 19.45 -21.73 12.97
CA GLU A 172 19.39 -21.55 14.43
C GLU A 172 20.55 -22.33 15.08
N ALA A 173 21.45 -21.61 15.75
CA ALA A 173 22.52 -22.24 16.50
C ALA A 173 21.96 -22.81 17.82
N PRO A 174 22.52 -23.91 18.38
CA PRO A 174 21.94 -24.61 19.54
C PRO A 174 21.74 -23.74 20.80
N ARG A 175 22.42 -22.59 20.89
CA ARG A 175 22.47 -21.72 22.07
C ARG A 175 21.76 -20.38 21.91
N ILE A 176 21.33 -20.01 20.70
CA ILE A 176 20.66 -18.74 20.45
C ILE A 176 19.51 -18.91 19.46
N SER A 177 18.39 -18.26 19.75
CA SER A 177 17.21 -18.24 18.88
C SER A 177 17.10 -16.88 18.20
N PHE A 178 16.74 -16.86 16.91
CA PHE A 178 16.42 -15.60 16.23
C PHE A 178 14.97 -15.22 16.51
N ARG A 179 14.77 -13.97 16.97
CA ARG A 179 13.43 -13.37 17.01
C ARG A 179 13.24 -12.51 15.77
N PHE A 180 12.20 -12.84 15.00
CA PHE A 180 11.80 -12.03 13.87
C PHE A 180 11.17 -10.74 14.36
N VAL A 181 11.61 -9.63 13.77
CA VAL A 181 10.95 -8.34 13.92
C VAL A 181 10.00 -8.21 12.74
N ASP A 182 8.71 -8.22 13.02
CA ASP A 182 7.71 -7.93 11.99
C ASP A 182 7.84 -6.47 11.58
N CYS A 183 8.12 -6.24 10.30
CA CYS A 183 8.10 -4.93 9.67
C CYS A 183 6.74 -4.74 8.99
N PRO A 184 5.74 -4.14 9.67
CA PRO A 184 4.43 -3.94 9.09
C PRO A 184 4.49 -2.91 7.95
N LEU A 185 3.45 -2.89 7.13
CA LEU A 185 3.21 -1.78 6.23
C LEU A 185 3.03 -0.47 7.00
N LEU A 186 3.34 0.64 6.32
CA LEU A 186 3.03 1.96 6.81
C LEU A 186 1.52 2.16 6.79
N ASN A 187 0.94 2.44 7.95
CA ASN A 187 -0.42 2.94 8.02
C ASN A 187 -0.51 4.39 7.52
N ASP A 188 -1.72 4.87 7.24
CA ASP A 188 -1.96 6.21 6.70
C ASP A 188 -1.31 7.32 7.56
N LYS A 189 -1.37 7.19 8.89
CA LYS A 189 -0.76 8.15 9.83
C LYS A 189 0.76 8.22 9.67
N SER A 190 1.43 7.08 9.50
CA SER A 190 2.87 7.02 9.25
C SER A 190 3.22 7.62 7.90
N ILE A 191 2.47 7.33 6.84
CA ILE A 191 2.68 7.90 5.50
C ILE A 191 2.58 9.43 5.56
N ILE A 192 1.54 9.96 6.21
CA ILE A 192 1.31 11.40 6.38
C ILE A 192 2.46 12.04 7.15
N ARG A 193 2.90 11.44 8.27
CA ARG A 193 4.03 11.95 9.06
C ARG A 193 5.33 12.02 8.27
N ILE A 194 5.60 11.02 7.43
CA ILE A 194 6.81 11.05 6.58
C ILE A 194 6.68 12.15 5.52
N MET A 195 5.50 12.33 4.91
CA MET A 195 5.27 13.43 3.98
C MET A 195 5.38 14.81 4.67
N ASP A 196 4.88 14.95 5.89
CA ASP A 196 5.01 16.16 6.71
C ASP A 196 6.46 16.49 7.03
N HIS A 197 7.29 15.49 7.34
CA HIS A 197 8.73 15.67 7.52
C HIS A 197 9.40 16.27 6.27
N PHE A 198 9.03 15.80 5.07
CA PHE A 198 9.55 16.39 3.84
C PHE A 198 8.94 17.76 3.54
N ALA A 199 7.66 17.98 3.86
CA ALA A 199 7.01 19.28 3.74
C ALA A 199 7.71 20.34 4.60
N GLU A 200 8.04 19.99 5.84
CA GLU A 200 8.84 20.83 6.75
C GLU A 200 10.23 21.09 6.18
N LYS A 201 10.96 20.01 5.84
CA LYS A 201 12.33 20.09 5.28
C LYS A 201 12.43 20.99 4.05
N PHE A 202 11.39 21.03 3.22
CA PHE A 202 11.38 21.77 1.97
C PHE A 202 10.59 23.08 2.03
N ASN A 203 10.16 23.53 3.21
CA ASN A 203 9.38 24.75 3.44
C ASN A 203 8.09 24.81 2.60
N ALA A 204 7.31 23.72 2.58
CA ALA A 204 6.00 23.70 1.92
C ALA A 204 5.04 24.72 2.54
N GLY A 205 4.16 25.31 1.73
CA GLY A 205 3.18 26.28 2.19
C GLY A 205 2.17 25.69 3.18
N ILE A 206 1.70 26.53 4.09
CA ILE A 206 0.72 26.19 5.13
C ILE A 206 -0.56 26.99 4.88
N ALA A 207 -1.71 26.35 5.12
CA ALA A 207 -3.03 26.98 5.13
C ALA A 207 -3.86 26.35 6.27
N ASN A 208 -4.60 27.17 7.03
CA ASN A 208 -5.45 26.69 8.14
C ASN A 208 -4.74 25.74 9.12
N TYR A 209 -3.51 26.09 9.53
CA TYR A 209 -2.67 25.31 10.46
C TYR A 209 -2.21 23.93 9.93
N ALA A 210 -2.37 23.65 8.64
CA ALA A 210 -1.90 22.41 8.01
C ALA A 210 -1.13 22.70 6.71
N TYR A 211 -0.24 21.80 6.30
CA TYR A 211 0.43 21.94 5.02
C TYR A 211 -0.56 21.87 3.85
N LYS A 212 -0.38 22.74 2.85
CA LYS A 212 -1.25 22.84 1.67
C LYS A 212 -1.37 21.52 0.90
N TRP A 213 -0.33 20.69 0.92
CA TRP A 213 -0.36 19.37 0.27
C TRP A 213 -1.48 18.46 0.80
N LYS A 214 -1.88 18.61 2.07
CA LYS A 214 -2.95 17.82 2.69
C LYS A 214 -4.34 18.13 2.11
N TYR A 215 -4.47 19.24 1.40
CA TYR A 215 -5.69 19.62 0.66
C TYR A 215 -5.63 19.21 -0.81
N CYS A 216 -4.53 18.58 -1.27
CA CYS A 216 -4.44 18.05 -2.61
C CYS A 216 -4.89 16.58 -2.62
N ARG A 217 -6.13 16.36 -3.08
CA ARG A 217 -6.72 15.03 -3.25
C ARG A 217 -5.83 14.08 -4.06
N GLN A 218 -5.29 14.52 -5.20
CA GLN A 218 -4.47 13.66 -6.06
C GLN A 218 -3.16 13.26 -5.37
N MET A 219 -2.56 14.15 -4.56
CA MET A 219 -1.39 13.81 -3.75
C MET A 219 -1.74 12.76 -2.68
N LEU A 220 -2.86 12.94 -1.98
CA LEU A 220 -3.35 11.94 -1.01
C LEU A 220 -3.62 10.58 -1.66
N GLN A 221 -4.19 10.60 -2.87
CA GLN A 221 -4.42 9.38 -3.64
C GLN A 221 -3.09 8.70 -3.99
N LEU A 222 -2.10 9.41 -4.55
CA LEU A 222 -0.77 8.86 -4.85
C LEU A 222 -0.10 8.22 -3.62
N LEU A 223 -0.22 8.87 -2.45
CA LEU A 223 0.27 8.32 -1.18
C LEU A 223 -0.44 7.02 -0.81
N ARG A 224 -1.77 6.97 -0.95
CA ARG A 224 -2.57 5.77 -0.67
C ARG A 224 -2.30 4.63 -1.66
N ASP A 225 -1.98 4.97 -2.91
CA ASP A 225 -1.68 3.98 -3.96
C ASP A 225 -0.41 3.19 -3.71
N THR A 226 0.47 3.69 -2.82
CA THR A 226 1.61 2.94 -2.31
C THR A 226 1.20 1.72 -1.50
N GLY A 227 -0.06 1.66 -1.03
CA GLY A 227 -0.59 0.57 -0.19
C GLY A 227 0.17 0.42 1.13
N GLY A 228 0.85 1.48 1.60
CA GLY A 228 1.71 1.42 2.79
C GLY A 228 3.06 0.75 2.57
N LEU A 229 3.39 0.31 1.35
CA LEU A 229 4.67 -0.32 1.06
C LEU A 229 5.80 0.74 1.12
N PRO A 230 6.76 0.65 2.07
CA PRO A 230 7.80 1.67 2.23
C PRO A 230 8.58 1.94 0.95
N ARG A 231 8.82 0.92 0.13
CA ARG A 231 9.51 1.10 -1.14
C ARG A 231 8.67 1.85 -2.17
N ALA A 232 7.38 1.58 -2.28
CA ALA A 232 6.51 2.33 -3.18
C ALA A 232 6.47 3.81 -2.77
N LEU A 233 6.41 4.08 -1.46
CA LEU A 233 6.51 5.44 -0.93
C LEU A 233 7.86 6.10 -1.23
N GLN A 234 8.97 5.36 -1.08
CA GLN A 234 10.29 5.86 -1.45
C GLN A 234 10.37 6.20 -2.94
N ARG A 235 9.82 5.34 -3.82
CA ARG A 235 9.79 5.62 -5.27
C ARG A 235 8.95 6.83 -5.61
N LEU A 236 7.81 7.00 -4.95
CA LEU A 236 7.00 8.21 -5.04
C LEU A 236 7.82 9.45 -4.66
N PHE A 237 8.52 9.44 -3.53
CA PHE A 237 9.33 10.57 -3.11
C PHE A 237 10.56 10.83 -3.99
N ILE A 238 11.16 9.81 -4.60
CA ILE A 238 12.21 10.02 -5.61
C ILE A 238 11.63 10.74 -6.83
N VAL A 239 10.42 10.39 -7.26
CA VAL A 239 9.75 11.07 -8.38
C VAL A 239 9.35 12.50 -7.99
N CYS A 240 8.87 12.72 -6.76
CA CYS A 240 8.49 14.05 -6.26
C CYS A 240 9.70 14.96 -6.02
N PHE A 241 10.72 14.48 -5.34
CA PHE A 241 11.78 15.32 -4.78
C PHE A 241 13.13 15.15 -5.49
N GLY A 242 13.23 14.23 -6.45
CA GLY A 242 14.49 13.81 -7.05
C GLY A 242 15.25 12.81 -6.18
N ALA A 243 16.16 12.05 -6.78
CA ALA A 243 16.94 11.02 -6.08
C ALA A 243 17.84 11.60 -4.97
N ASP A 244 18.31 12.85 -5.13
CA ASP A 244 19.09 13.58 -4.13
C ASP A 244 18.24 14.48 -3.22
N GLY A 245 16.91 14.48 -3.40
CA GLY A 245 15.95 15.29 -2.66
C GLY A 245 15.99 16.78 -2.98
N LYS A 246 16.84 17.27 -3.89
CA LYS A 246 17.01 18.72 -4.12
C LYS A 246 15.83 19.39 -4.81
N GLN A 247 14.92 18.62 -5.42
CA GLN A 247 13.75 19.14 -6.12
C GLN A 247 12.54 19.33 -5.18
N GLY A 248 12.66 18.99 -3.90
CA GLY A 248 11.54 19.02 -2.95
C GLY A 248 10.81 20.36 -2.87
N ARG A 249 11.54 21.47 -2.78
CA ARG A 249 10.93 22.82 -2.75
C ARG A 249 10.14 23.10 -4.03
N LYS A 250 10.77 22.88 -5.19
CA LYS A 250 10.15 23.08 -6.51
C LYS A 250 8.89 22.21 -6.69
N PHE A 251 8.89 21.01 -6.14
CA PHE A 251 7.71 20.15 -6.16
C PHE A 251 6.54 20.78 -5.38
N PHE A 252 6.77 21.26 -4.16
CA PHE A 252 5.72 21.89 -3.37
C PHE A 252 5.22 23.20 -4.00
N GLU A 253 6.11 24.01 -4.58
CA GLU A 253 5.73 25.21 -5.34
C GLU A 253 4.78 24.85 -6.50
N LYS A 254 5.12 23.84 -7.30
CA LYS A 254 4.29 23.34 -8.40
C LYS A 254 2.98 22.71 -7.94
N LEU A 255 3.00 22.03 -6.80
CA LEU A 255 1.81 21.46 -6.18
C LEU A 255 0.81 22.57 -5.83
N GLU A 256 1.31 23.68 -5.28
CA GLU A 256 0.50 24.84 -4.91
C GLU A 256 -0.01 25.62 -6.12
N SER A 257 0.78 25.75 -7.17
CA SER A 257 0.37 26.40 -8.42
C SER A 257 -0.48 25.52 -9.34
N LYS A 258 -0.74 24.26 -8.94
CA LYS A 258 -1.51 23.25 -9.71
C LYS A 258 -0.88 22.94 -11.08
N GLU A 259 0.44 22.94 -11.15
CA GLU A 259 1.21 22.65 -12.38
C GLU A 259 1.64 21.18 -12.49
N LEU A 260 1.17 20.31 -11.59
CA LEU A 260 1.56 18.90 -11.55
C LEU A 260 0.63 18.02 -12.38
N ASP A 261 1.21 17.21 -13.26
CA ASP A 261 0.53 16.09 -13.90
C ASP A 261 0.65 14.85 -13.02
N PHE A 262 -0.38 14.58 -12.22
CA PHE A 262 -0.40 13.44 -11.31
C PHE A 262 -0.43 12.08 -12.03
N VAL A 263 -0.95 12.02 -13.26
CA VAL A 263 -0.94 10.80 -14.09
C VAL A 263 0.49 10.47 -14.48
N ASP A 264 1.25 11.46 -14.94
CA ASP A 264 2.67 11.30 -15.28
C ASP A 264 3.47 10.84 -14.05
N TYR A 265 3.22 11.43 -12.88
CA TYR A 265 3.85 11.01 -11.62
C TYR A 265 3.54 9.55 -11.30
N PHE A 266 2.27 9.14 -11.38
CA PHE A 266 1.88 7.75 -11.16
C PHE A 266 2.60 6.80 -12.14
N ILE A 267 2.63 7.13 -13.43
CA ILE A 267 3.28 6.31 -14.46
C ILE A 267 4.79 6.19 -14.19
N LYS A 268 5.47 7.28 -13.81
CA LYS A 268 6.88 7.28 -13.44
C LYS A 268 7.17 6.36 -12.25
N VAL A 269 6.34 6.43 -11.20
CA VAL A 269 6.49 5.55 -10.03
C VAL A 269 6.23 4.09 -10.41
N LYS A 270 5.15 3.81 -11.15
CA LYS A 270 4.80 2.48 -11.66
C LYS A 270 5.95 1.85 -12.44
N ASN A 271 6.52 2.58 -13.40
CA ASN A 271 7.62 2.11 -14.23
C ASN A 271 8.92 1.95 -13.43
N SER A 272 9.17 2.82 -12.46
CA SER A 272 10.34 2.71 -11.58
C SER A 272 10.27 1.46 -10.69
N LEU A 273 9.09 1.14 -10.17
CA LEU A 273 8.85 -0.09 -9.41
C LEU A 273 9.07 -1.32 -10.28
N ASP A 274 8.51 -1.34 -11.49
CA ASP A 274 8.68 -2.46 -12.42
C ASP A 274 10.15 -2.67 -12.81
N LYS A 275 10.87 -1.60 -13.17
CA LYS A 275 12.30 -1.66 -13.50
C LYS A 275 13.13 -2.23 -12.36
N GLN A 276 12.77 -1.92 -11.11
CA GLN A 276 13.52 -2.40 -9.96
C GLN A 276 13.23 -3.87 -9.64
N TYR A 277 11.98 -4.29 -9.78
CA TYR A 277 11.51 -5.56 -9.23
C TYR A 277 11.16 -6.61 -10.29
N GLY A 278 11.19 -6.26 -11.59
CA GLY A 278 10.82 -7.17 -12.67
C GLY A 278 9.39 -7.67 -12.53
N ILE A 279 8.46 -6.84 -12.04
CA ILE A 279 7.10 -7.27 -11.70
C ILE A 279 6.39 -7.80 -12.94
N LYS A 280 6.51 -7.11 -14.08
CA LYS A 280 5.91 -7.58 -15.33
C LYS A 280 6.49 -8.91 -15.78
N ASP A 281 7.80 -9.11 -15.64
CA ASP A 281 8.44 -10.36 -16.06
C ASP A 281 8.05 -11.52 -15.15
N TYR A 282 7.88 -11.26 -13.85
CA TYR A 282 7.29 -12.22 -12.92
C TYR A 282 5.86 -12.60 -13.33
N VAL A 283 5.01 -11.61 -13.64
CA VAL A 283 3.61 -11.86 -14.06
C VAL A 283 3.54 -12.64 -15.37
N LYS A 284 4.41 -12.34 -16.35
CA LYS A 284 4.52 -13.12 -17.59
C LYS A 284 4.87 -14.58 -17.32
N SER A 285 5.81 -14.81 -16.40
CA SER A 285 6.29 -16.15 -16.07
C SER A 285 5.31 -16.94 -15.20
N ASN A 286 4.49 -16.25 -14.39
CA ASN A 286 3.61 -16.83 -13.37
C ASN A 286 2.13 -16.40 -13.55
N GLY A 287 1.66 -16.34 -14.79
CA GLY A 287 0.37 -15.72 -15.12
C GLY A 287 -0.84 -16.25 -14.34
N LYS A 288 -0.92 -17.58 -14.12
CA LYS A 288 -2.02 -18.21 -13.35
C LYS A 288 -2.04 -17.76 -11.89
N VAL A 289 -0.86 -17.75 -11.25
CA VAL A 289 -0.69 -17.32 -9.85
C VAL A 289 -1.01 -15.83 -9.74
N ALA A 290 -0.47 -15.00 -10.62
CA ALA A 290 -0.73 -13.56 -10.64
C ALA A 290 -2.23 -13.25 -10.80
N MET A 291 -2.94 -14.02 -11.63
CA MET A 291 -4.37 -13.89 -11.85
C MET A 291 -5.19 -14.29 -10.61
N LYS A 292 -4.88 -15.42 -9.95
CA LYS A 292 -5.49 -15.83 -8.68
C LYS A 292 -5.29 -14.76 -7.60
N LEU A 293 -4.06 -14.28 -7.42
CA LEU A 293 -3.73 -13.21 -6.46
C LEU A 293 -4.55 -11.95 -6.71
N MET A 294 -4.66 -11.52 -7.97
CA MET A 294 -5.45 -10.34 -8.34
C MET A 294 -6.93 -10.55 -8.08
N TYR A 295 -7.48 -11.72 -8.43
CA TYR A 295 -8.89 -12.04 -8.18
C TYR A 295 -9.22 -11.98 -6.69
N TYR A 296 -8.43 -12.67 -5.87
CA TYR A 296 -8.59 -12.69 -4.42
C TYR A 296 -8.51 -11.30 -3.77
N CYS A 297 -7.55 -10.48 -4.22
CA CYS A 297 -7.36 -9.13 -3.71
C CYS A 297 -8.53 -8.20 -4.06
N ILE A 298 -9.06 -8.30 -5.27
CA ILE A 298 -10.12 -7.42 -5.79
C ILE A 298 -11.49 -7.79 -5.23
N GLU A 299 -11.78 -9.08 -5.15
CA GLU A 299 -13.04 -9.57 -4.55
C GLU A 299 -13.04 -9.48 -3.01
N GLY A 300 -11.89 -9.24 -2.39
CA GLY A 300 -11.77 -9.27 -0.93
C GLY A 300 -12.08 -10.65 -0.35
N ILE A 301 -11.66 -11.72 -1.04
CA ILE A 301 -11.88 -13.09 -0.59
C ILE A 301 -10.93 -13.39 0.57
N ALA A 302 -11.49 -13.87 1.68
CA ALA A 302 -10.72 -14.32 2.83
C ALA A 302 -10.19 -15.74 2.59
N ILE A 303 -8.88 -15.95 2.77
CA ILE A 303 -8.17 -17.15 2.32
C ILE A 303 -7.37 -17.74 3.47
N ALA A 304 -7.36 -19.07 3.55
CA ALA A 304 -6.57 -19.79 4.54
C ALA A 304 -5.07 -19.68 4.19
N SER A 305 -4.22 -19.63 5.21
CA SER A 305 -2.77 -19.48 4.99
C SER A 305 -2.15 -20.61 4.14
N ASP A 306 -2.71 -21.80 4.16
CA ASP A 306 -2.24 -22.99 3.43
C ASP A 306 -2.84 -23.14 2.04
N GLU A 307 -3.68 -22.21 1.58
CA GLU A 307 -4.25 -22.23 0.24
C GLU A 307 -3.14 -22.26 -0.84
N CYS A 308 -3.23 -23.24 -1.74
CA CYS A 308 -2.28 -23.43 -2.83
C CYS A 308 -2.67 -22.59 -4.05
N LEU A 309 -1.72 -21.82 -4.57
CA LEU A 309 -1.96 -20.92 -5.69
C LEU A 309 -1.63 -21.55 -7.05
N ASP A 310 -0.77 -22.57 -7.08
CA ASP A 310 -0.45 -23.30 -8.29
C ASP A 310 -0.55 -24.80 -8.05
N ASP A 311 -1.51 -25.44 -8.71
CA ASP A 311 -1.75 -26.88 -8.58
C ASP A 311 -0.53 -27.71 -9.03
N ASN A 312 0.38 -27.12 -9.83
CA ASN A 312 1.63 -27.75 -10.26
C ASN A 312 2.80 -27.54 -9.27
N ASN A 313 2.62 -26.64 -8.30
CA ASN A 313 3.62 -26.33 -7.28
C ASN A 313 2.95 -26.24 -5.89
N PRO A 314 2.75 -27.39 -5.22
CA PRO A 314 2.08 -27.45 -3.91
C PRO A 314 2.75 -26.58 -2.83
N ASP A 315 4.05 -26.31 -2.97
CA ASP A 315 4.81 -25.48 -2.02
C ASP A 315 4.49 -23.97 -2.18
N LEU A 316 3.84 -23.58 -3.28
CA LEU A 316 3.42 -22.21 -3.55
C LEU A 316 2.06 -21.90 -2.89
N THR A 317 2.09 -21.77 -1.57
CA THR A 317 0.94 -21.42 -0.73
C THR A 317 0.91 -19.92 -0.41
N ILE A 318 -0.24 -19.42 0.05
CA ILE A 318 -0.37 -18.06 0.60
C ILE A 318 0.67 -17.81 1.69
N ARG A 319 0.86 -18.77 2.60
CA ARG A 319 1.84 -18.71 3.68
C ARG A 319 3.26 -18.64 3.13
N SER A 320 3.62 -19.40 2.10
CA SER A 320 4.98 -19.33 1.55
C SER A 320 5.23 -18.00 0.86
N LEU A 321 4.26 -17.46 0.12
CA LEU A 321 4.37 -16.13 -0.48
C LEU A 321 4.42 -15.01 0.57
N GLU A 322 3.63 -15.08 1.65
CA GLU A 322 3.66 -14.09 2.73
C GLU A 322 4.97 -14.17 3.52
N ARG A 323 5.39 -15.39 3.86
CA ARG A 323 6.67 -15.71 4.52
C ARG A 323 7.82 -15.08 3.75
N ASP A 324 7.81 -15.24 2.43
CA ASP A 324 8.86 -14.75 1.55
C ASP A 324 8.58 -13.31 1.04
N LYS A 325 7.59 -12.63 1.64
CA LYS A 325 7.22 -11.21 1.44
C LYS A 325 6.84 -10.86 -0.01
N HIS A 326 6.36 -11.83 -0.78
CA HIS A 326 5.81 -11.63 -2.12
C HIS A 326 4.39 -11.06 -2.11
N ILE A 327 3.63 -11.28 -1.02
CA ILE A 327 2.29 -10.75 -0.83
C ILE A 327 2.13 -10.15 0.57
N ILE A 328 1.16 -9.25 0.73
CA ILE A 328 0.80 -8.67 2.02
C ILE A 328 -0.55 -9.26 2.42
N LEU A 329 -0.62 -9.79 3.63
CA LEU A 329 -1.85 -10.26 4.23
C LEU A 329 -2.38 -9.30 5.29
N SER A 330 -3.69 -9.30 5.48
CA SER A 330 -4.34 -8.63 6.60
C SER A 330 -5.39 -9.56 7.22
N PRO A 331 -5.51 -9.60 8.55
CA PRO A 331 -6.50 -10.47 9.20
C PRO A 331 -7.90 -10.16 8.70
N ALA A 332 -8.69 -11.19 8.40
CA ALA A 332 -10.11 -11.02 8.15
C ALA A 332 -10.84 -10.83 9.49
N GLU A 333 -11.61 -9.75 9.64
CA GLU A 333 -12.28 -9.37 10.90
C GLU A 333 -13.32 -10.40 11.42
N GLN A 334 -13.61 -11.48 10.68
CA GLN A 334 -14.77 -12.35 10.92
C GLN A 334 -14.50 -13.80 11.34
N SER A 335 -13.25 -14.25 11.53
CA SER A 335 -13.02 -15.67 11.82
C SER A 335 -12.56 -15.93 13.26
N ALA A 336 -13.54 -16.06 14.16
CA ALA A 336 -13.33 -16.74 15.43
C ALA A 336 -12.93 -18.21 15.16
N GLY A 337 -11.63 -18.50 15.25
CA GLY A 337 -11.08 -19.87 15.24
C GLY A 337 -10.32 -20.30 14.00
N TYR A 338 -10.35 -19.55 12.90
CA TYR A 338 -9.58 -19.86 11.68
C TYR A 338 -8.74 -18.64 11.23
N ASN A 339 -7.48 -18.87 10.90
CA ASN A 339 -6.56 -17.83 10.39
C ASN A 339 -6.83 -17.56 8.90
N PHE A 340 -7.93 -16.85 8.60
CA PHE A 340 -8.23 -16.34 7.27
C PHE A 340 -7.67 -14.94 7.08
N PHE A 341 -7.15 -14.68 5.87
CA PHE A 341 -6.47 -13.44 5.53
C PHE A 341 -7.01 -12.85 4.22
N LEU A 342 -6.97 -11.53 4.13
CA LEU A 342 -7.19 -10.78 2.90
C LEU A 342 -5.85 -10.44 2.27
N ILE A 343 -5.76 -10.55 0.94
CA ILE A 343 -4.57 -10.12 0.19
C ILE A 343 -4.70 -8.62 -0.11
N ASN A 344 -3.68 -7.85 0.26
CA ASN A 344 -3.58 -6.44 -0.05
C ASN A 344 -2.48 -6.18 -1.07
N MET A 345 -2.84 -5.58 -2.21
CA MET A 345 -1.87 -5.14 -3.21
C MET A 345 -1.90 -3.62 -3.36
N PRO A 346 -0.73 -2.95 -3.44
CA PRO A 346 -0.66 -1.57 -3.86
C PRO A 346 -1.33 -1.39 -5.23
N PHE A 347 -1.99 -0.25 -5.45
CA PHE A 347 -2.67 -0.01 -6.74
C PHE A 347 -1.69 -0.01 -7.92
N TYR A 348 -0.43 0.42 -7.70
CA TYR A 348 0.65 0.29 -8.67
C TYR A 348 0.80 -1.14 -9.20
N PHE A 349 0.67 -2.15 -8.33
CA PHE A 349 0.85 -3.55 -8.69
C PHE A 349 -0.35 -4.05 -9.48
N ILE A 350 -1.58 -3.68 -9.09
CA ILE A 350 -2.79 -3.98 -9.87
C ILE A 350 -2.64 -3.46 -11.31
N CYS A 351 -2.16 -2.23 -11.49
CA CYS A 351 -1.92 -1.70 -12.83
C CYS A 351 -0.81 -2.44 -13.59
N LEU A 352 0.29 -2.80 -12.93
CA LEU A 352 1.37 -3.57 -13.56
C LEU A 352 0.92 -4.98 -13.97
N TYR A 353 0.07 -5.61 -13.16
CA TYR A 353 -0.51 -6.91 -13.47
C TYR A 353 -1.46 -6.78 -14.65
N ASN A 354 -2.34 -5.77 -14.67
CA ASN A 354 -3.24 -5.53 -15.79
C ASN A 354 -2.49 -5.20 -17.10
N ASP A 355 -1.36 -4.48 -17.05
CA ASP A 355 -0.54 -4.20 -18.24
C ASP A 355 -0.05 -5.48 -18.94
N VAL A 356 0.09 -6.59 -18.21
CA VAL A 356 0.57 -7.88 -18.73
C VAL A 356 -0.59 -8.84 -19.00
N LEU A 357 -1.52 -8.94 -18.06
CA LEU A 357 -2.66 -9.86 -18.16
C LEU A 357 -3.71 -9.33 -19.13
N CYS A 358 -3.77 -8.03 -19.40
CA CYS A 358 -4.74 -7.39 -20.29
C CYS A 358 -6.18 -7.76 -19.91
N ILE A 359 -6.55 -7.59 -18.64
CA ILE A 359 -7.93 -7.85 -18.17
C ILE A 359 -8.88 -6.79 -18.74
N VAL A 360 -8.44 -5.54 -18.76
CA VAL A 360 -9.07 -4.40 -19.46
C VAL A 360 -8.03 -3.59 -20.21
N LYS A 361 -8.47 -2.70 -21.12
CA LYS A 361 -7.59 -1.84 -21.93
C LYS A 361 -6.57 -1.09 -21.03
N PRO A 362 -5.25 -1.12 -21.34
CA PRO A 362 -4.21 -0.51 -20.50
C PRO A 362 -4.31 1.01 -20.27
N THR A 363 -5.10 1.71 -21.08
CA THR A 363 -5.44 3.13 -20.86
C THR A 363 -6.24 3.39 -19.59
N PHE A 364 -6.65 2.31 -18.90
CA PHE A 364 -7.30 2.26 -17.59
C PHE A 364 -6.80 3.33 -16.62
N VAL A 365 -5.48 3.44 -16.37
CA VAL A 365 -4.92 4.35 -15.36
C VAL A 365 -5.40 5.80 -15.51
N ARG A 366 -5.44 6.32 -16.74
CA ARG A 366 -5.85 7.72 -16.99
C ARG A 366 -7.26 8.00 -16.49
N LYS A 367 -8.17 7.03 -16.64
CA LYS A 367 -9.57 7.16 -16.26
C LYS A 367 -9.81 7.18 -14.74
N PHE A 368 -8.81 6.84 -13.91
CA PHE A 368 -8.92 6.81 -12.44
C PHE A 368 -8.18 7.96 -11.74
N TYR A 369 -7.57 8.88 -12.49
CA TYR A 369 -6.75 9.99 -11.95
C TYR A 369 -7.28 11.38 -12.31
N ASP A 370 -8.49 11.48 -12.84
CA ASP A 370 -9.11 12.78 -13.10
C ASP A 370 -9.24 13.59 -11.80
N GLU A 371 -8.92 14.89 -11.92
CA GLU A 371 -8.84 15.82 -10.78
C GLU A 371 -10.16 15.89 -10.01
N ARG A 372 -11.27 15.80 -10.75
CA ARG A 372 -12.63 15.78 -10.24
C ARG A 372 -13.36 14.60 -10.87
N MET A 373 -14.04 13.82 -10.04
CA MET A 373 -14.93 12.78 -10.52
C MET A 373 -16.35 13.37 -10.57
N TYR A 374 -16.71 14.00 -11.69
CA TYR A 374 -18.10 14.33 -11.94
C TYR A 374 -18.87 13.08 -12.34
N TRP A 375 -20.18 13.24 -12.60
CA TRP A 375 -21.04 12.13 -13.00
C TRP A 375 -20.45 11.32 -14.16
N GLU A 376 -19.92 11.98 -15.18
CA GLU A 376 -19.36 11.30 -16.34
C GLU A 376 -18.09 10.50 -16.03
N GLU A 377 -17.16 11.04 -15.24
CA GLU A 377 -15.97 10.27 -14.83
C GLU A 377 -16.34 9.13 -13.87
N TRP A 378 -17.41 9.30 -13.09
CA TRP A 378 -17.96 8.24 -12.26
C TRP A 378 -18.51 7.08 -13.08
N GLU A 379 -19.32 7.36 -14.10
CA GLU A 379 -19.83 6.32 -15.01
C GLU A 379 -18.70 5.55 -15.66
N VAL A 380 -17.64 6.26 -16.08
CA VAL A 380 -16.44 5.63 -16.64
C VAL A 380 -15.74 4.76 -15.59
N PHE A 381 -15.56 5.24 -14.37
CA PHE A 381 -14.98 4.45 -13.27
C PHE A 381 -15.76 3.15 -13.03
N VAL A 382 -17.09 3.24 -12.92
CA VAL A 382 -17.96 2.09 -12.69
C VAL A 382 -17.89 1.12 -13.87
N ALA A 383 -18.01 1.61 -15.11
CA ALA A 383 -17.95 0.77 -16.30
C ALA A 383 -16.63 -0.02 -16.40
N TYR A 384 -15.50 0.64 -16.12
CA TYR A 384 -14.20 -0.03 -16.13
C TYR A 384 -14.02 -0.99 -14.96
N HIS A 385 -14.57 -0.69 -13.78
CA HIS A 385 -14.55 -1.62 -12.65
C HIS A 385 -15.39 -2.87 -12.94
N GLU A 386 -16.61 -2.70 -13.45
CA GLU A 386 -17.51 -3.79 -13.83
C GLU A 386 -16.87 -4.71 -14.90
N ALA A 387 -16.28 -4.11 -15.94
CA ALA A 387 -15.56 -4.85 -16.96
C ALA A 387 -14.34 -5.57 -16.38
N PHE A 388 -13.57 -4.92 -15.52
CA PHE A 388 -12.38 -5.49 -14.90
C PHE A 388 -12.72 -6.71 -14.04
N ARG A 389 -13.72 -6.56 -13.17
CA ARG A 389 -14.17 -7.60 -12.25
C ARG A 389 -14.75 -8.81 -12.99
N THR A 390 -15.64 -8.55 -13.96
CA THR A 390 -16.27 -9.60 -14.78
C THR A 390 -15.24 -10.36 -15.60
N ASN A 391 -14.33 -9.66 -16.28
CA ASN A 391 -13.30 -10.31 -17.08
C ASN A 391 -12.36 -11.15 -16.21
N LEU A 392 -12.02 -10.67 -15.02
CA LEU A 392 -11.19 -11.41 -14.08
C LEU A 392 -11.89 -12.69 -13.59
N ALA A 393 -13.18 -12.63 -13.26
CA ALA A 393 -13.98 -13.80 -12.90
C ALA A 393 -14.05 -14.84 -14.03
N ILE A 394 -14.24 -14.40 -15.28
CA ILE A 394 -14.22 -15.27 -16.46
C ILE A 394 -12.87 -15.97 -16.60
N ARG A 395 -11.77 -15.24 -16.42
CA ARG A 395 -10.44 -15.84 -16.51
C ARG A 395 -10.11 -16.79 -15.35
N MET A 396 -10.81 -16.65 -14.23
CA MET A 396 -10.81 -17.62 -13.14
C MET A 396 -11.71 -18.85 -13.42
N GLY A 397 -12.30 -18.95 -14.61
CA GLY A 397 -13.12 -20.08 -15.05
C GLY A 397 -14.61 -19.94 -14.74
N LYS A 398 -15.08 -18.81 -14.20
CA LYS A 398 -16.52 -18.59 -13.98
C LYS A 398 -17.23 -18.35 -15.32
N THR A 399 -18.28 -19.13 -15.59
CA THR A 399 -19.15 -18.95 -16.76
C THR A 399 -20.44 -18.20 -16.42
N THR A 400 -20.81 -18.19 -15.15
CA THR A 400 -22.05 -17.60 -14.61
C THR A 400 -21.78 -17.03 -13.24
N MET A 401 -22.48 -15.95 -12.87
CA MET A 401 -22.53 -15.41 -11.51
C MET A 401 -23.95 -14.98 -11.19
N THR A 402 -24.31 -14.96 -9.92
CA THR A 402 -25.58 -14.37 -9.47
C THR A 402 -25.47 -12.84 -9.41
N LEU A 403 -26.60 -12.13 -9.50
CA LEU A 403 -26.62 -10.68 -9.23
C LEU A 403 -26.13 -10.35 -7.82
N ARG A 404 -26.36 -11.22 -6.84
CA ARG A 404 -25.80 -11.12 -5.49
C ARG A 404 -24.28 -11.14 -5.48
N GLU A 405 -23.66 -11.97 -6.30
CA GLU A 405 -22.21 -12.00 -6.43
C GLU A 405 -21.69 -10.74 -7.15
N LEU A 406 -22.36 -10.29 -8.22
CA LEU A 406 -21.96 -9.10 -8.99
C LEU A 406 -22.21 -7.78 -8.24
N TYR A 407 -23.28 -7.68 -7.46
CA TYR A 407 -23.66 -6.48 -6.74
C TYR A 407 -23.87 -6.81 -5.26
N PRO A 408 -22.79 -7.21 -4.55
CA PRO A 408 -22.92 -7.64 -3.17
C PRO A 408 -23.49 -6.52 -2.31
N ASN A 409 -24.47 -6.86 -1.47
CA ASN A 409 -25.27 -5.93 -0.67
C ASN A 409 -26.18 -4.96 -1.43
N ALA A 410 -26.25 -4.99 -2.77
CA ALA A 410 -27.38 -4.34 -3.43
C ALA A 410 -28.70 -4.96 -2.94
N ASP A 411 -29.79 -4.20 -2.95
CA ASP A 411 -31.03 -4.47 -2.20
C ASP A 411 -31.35 -5.98 -2.08
N LYS A 412 -31.13 -6.53 -0.87
CA LYS A 412 -31.29 -7.96 -0.59
C LYS A 412 -32.75 -8.43 -0.67
N SER A 413 -33.69 -7.49 -0.71
CA SER A 413 -35.12 -7.78 -0.78
C SER A 413 -35.64 -7.96 -2.20
N ASP A 414 -34.80 -7.69 -3.21
CA ASP A 414 -35.15 -7.89 -4.61
C ASP A 414 -35.25 -9.39 -4.97
N VAL A 415 -36.34 -9.76 -5.65
CA VAL A 415 -36.62 -11.18 -6.01
C VAL A 415 -35.67 -11.72 -7.07
N TYR A 416 -35.00 -10.87 -7.84
CA TYR A 416 -34.03 -11.25 -8.86
C TYR A 416 -32.60 -11.30 -8.33
N PHE A 417 -32.36 -10.95 -7.06
CA PHE A 417 -31.00 -10.86 -6.52
C PHE A 417 -30.22 -12.18 -6.60
N ASP A 418 -30.91 -13.33 -6.60
CA ASP A 418 -30.31 -14.66 -6.79
C ASP A 418 -30.36 -15.17 -8.24
N MET A 419 -30.78 -14.35 -9.20
CA MET A 419 -30.77 -14.68 -10.62
C MET A 419 -29.33 -14.88 -11.11
N SER A 420 -29.10 -16.01 -11.80
CA SER A 420 -27.83 -16.31 -12.43
C SER A 420 -27.75 -15.66 -13.81
N VAL A 421 -26.69 -14.89 -14.04
CA VAL A 421 -26.37 -14.28 -15.33
C VAL A 421 -25.16 -14.96 -15.94
N LYS A 422 -25.23 -15.22 -17.25
CA LYS A 422 -24.11 -15.74 -18.03
C LYS A 422 -23.09 -14.63 -18.26
N LEU A 423 -21.84 -14.88 -17.92
CA LEU A 423 -20.77 -13.91 -18.09
C LEU A 423 -20.28 -13.91 -19.54
N LYS A 424 -20.02 -12.72 -20.06
CA LYS A 424 -19.32 -12.50 -21.34
C LYS A 424 -18.15 -11.54 -21.10
N PRO A 425 -17.03 -11.70 -21.82
CA PRO A 425 -15.95 -10.73 -21.76
C PRO A 425 -16.48 -9.34 -22.13
N LEU A 426 -16.26 -8.37 -21.26
CA LEU A 426 -16.75 -7.01 -21.39
C LEU A 426 -15.65 -6.09 -21.92
N CYS A 427 -15.99 -5.26 -22.91
CA CYS A 427 -15.23 -4.08 -23.27
C CYS A 427 -16.01 -2.82 -22.91
N VAL A 428 -15.30 -1.75 -22.57
CA VAL A 428 -15.92 -0.44 -22.32
C VAL A 428 -15.85 0.40 -23.59
N CYS A 429 -17.00 0.93 -24.00
CA CYS A 429 -17.15 1.81 -25.16
C CYS A 429 -17.80 3.12 -24.72
N GLU A 430 -17.36 4.23 -25.32
CA GLU A 430 -18.01 5.53 -25.15
C GLU A 430 -18.88 5.78 -26.39
N ALA A 431 -20.19 5.94 -26.23
CA ALA A 431 -21.15 6.14 -27.32
C ALA A 431 -21.45 7.63 -27.57
N ASN A 432 -21.74 7.97 -28.83
CA ASN A 432 -22.20 9.32 -29.20
C ASN A 432 -23.67 9.55 -28.81
N GLU A 433 -24.46 8.49 -28.80
CA GLU A 433 -25.90 8.53 -28.60
C GLU A 433 -26.31 7.94 -27.24
N GLN A 434 -27.51 8.29 -26.78
CA GLN A 434 -28.08 7.79 -25.52
C GLN A 434 -28.91 6.52 -25.76
N PHE A 435 -28.59 5.45 -25.03
CA PHE A 435 -29.39 4.23 -25.00
C PHE A 435 -30.55 4.35 -24.00
N PRO A 436 -31.75 3.77 -24.27
CA PRO A 436 -32.20 3.13 -25.52
C PRO A 436 -32.87 4.13 -26.49
N LEU A 437 -32.69 5.44 -26.31
CA LEU A 437 -33.37 6.46 -27.14
C LEU A 437 -32.97 6.42 -28.60
N THR A 438 -31.73 6.01 -28.89
CA THR A 438 -31.19 5.98 -30.24
C THR A 438 -30.48 4.66 -30.47
N ASN A 439 -30.79 4.02 -31.59
CA ASN A 439 -30.19 2.76 -32.05
C ASN A 439 -30.11 2.84 -33.58
N PRO A 440 -28.97 2.54 -34.23
CA PRO A 440 -27.72 2.02 -33.68
C PRO A 440 -26.94 3.02 -32.82
N LEU A 441 -26.19 2.53 -31.83
CA LEU A 441 -25.17 3.29 -31.10
C LEU A 441 -23.85 3.31 -31.87
N THR A 442 -23.08 4.39 -31.80
CA THR A 442 -21.76 4.53 -32.43
C THR A 442 -20.68 4.95 -31.43
N GLU A 443 -19.46 4.43 -31.58
CA GLU A 443 -18.33 4.73 -30.69
C GLU A 443 -17.79 6.14 -30.94
N LYS A 444 -17.61 6.95 -29.89
CA LYS A 444 -17.09 8.32 -29.95
C LYS A 444 -15.77 8.47 -30.76
N PRO A 445 -14.78 7.56 -30.64
CA PRO A 445 -13.49 7.76 -31.30
C PRO A 445 -13.52 7.64 -32.82
N ASP A 446 -14.35 6.74 -33.38
CA ASP A 446 -14.30 6.39 -34.81
C ASP A 446 -15.67 6.23 -35.49
N GLY A 447 -16.77 6.43 -34.77
CA GLY A 447 -18.13 6.36 -35.28
C GLY A 447 -18.58 4.95 -35.66
N LYS A 448 -17.84 3.89 -35.30
CA LYS A 448 -18.25 2.52 -35.61
C LYS A 448 -19.46 2.12 -34.78
N ILE A 449 -20.34 1.34 -35.40
CA ILE A 449 -21.53 0.80 -34.74
C ILE A 449 -21.09 -0.11 -33.57
N ILE A 450 -21.68 0.12 -32.41
CA ILE A 450 -21.49 -0.70 -31.21
C ILE A 450 -22.49 -1.85 -31.23
N ASP A 451 -21.99 -3.08 -31.29
CA ASP A 451 -22.80 -4.30 -31.14
C ASP A 451 -23.10 -4.57 -29.66
N TRP A 452 -23.96 -3.75 -29.07
CA TRP A 452 -24.39 -3.90 -27.68
C TRP A 452 -25.24 -5.17 -27.46
N GLN A 453 -25.92 -5.66 -28.52
CA GLN A 453 -26.74 -6.88 -28.47
C GLN A 453 -25.91 -8.15 -28.29
N SER A 454 -24.62 -8.12 -28.66
CA SER A 454 -23.68 -9.19 -28.32
C SER A 454 -23.58 -9.47 -26.82
N GLY A 455 -23.95 -8.52 -25.95
CA GLY A 455 -23.83 -8.62 -24.49
C GLY A 455 -22.37 -8.59 -23.99
N GLY A 456 -21.41 -8.22 -24.84
CA GLY A 456 -19.99 -8.12 -24.51
C GLY A 456 -19.50 -6.68 -24.30
N VAL A 457 -20.40 -5.71 -24.13
CA VAL A 457 -20.07 -4.28 -24.11
C VAL A 457 -20.72 -3.59 -22.91
N VAL A 458 -19.96 -2.71 -22.25
CA VAL A 458 -20.46 -1.70 -21.32
C VAL A 458 -20.37 -0.35 -22.00
N CYS A 459 -21.53 0.22 -22.34
CA CYS A 459 -21.61 1.51 -23.05
C CYS A 459 -21.75 2.66 -22.05
N LYS A 460 -20.88 3.66 -22.16
CA LYS A 460 -21.04 4.98 -21.51
C LYS A 460 -21.48 5.98 -22.55
N TRP A 461 -22.56 6.72 -22.33
CA TRP A 461 -22.95 7.85 -23.16
C TRP A 461 -22.91 9.15 -22.35
N ASP A 462 -23.14 10.28 -23.02
CA ASP A 462 -23.01 11.60 -22.43
C ASP A 462 -24.38 12.19 -22.10
N TYR A 463 -24.62 12.45 -20.82
CA TYR A 463 -25.82 13.13 -20.36
C TYR A 463 -25.71 14.66 -20.43
N GLY A 464 -24.54 15.20 -20.80
CA GLY A 464 -24.24 16.63 -20.84
C GLY A 464 -24.37 17.30 -19.48
N SER A 465 -24.30 16.53 -18.40
CA SER A 465 -24.58 17.00 -17.04
C SER A 465 -23.51 16.55 -16.07
N LYS A 466 -22.98 17.52 -15.31
CA LYS A 466 -22.00 17.27 -14.24
C LYS A 466 -22.60 16.56 -13.03
N LYS A 467 -23.93 16.54 -12.91
CA LYS A 467 -24.69 15.97 -11.79
C LYS A 467 -25.99 15.31 -12.26
N MET A 468 -26.43 14.27 -11.57
CA MET A 468 -27.71 13.61 -11.80
C MET A 468 -28.49 13.54 -10.48
N PRO A 469 -29.58 14.34 -10.32
CA PRO A 469 -30.44 14.26 -9.13
C PRO A 469 -31.31 13.00 -9.19
N GLU A 470 -31.72 12.49 -8.02
CA GLU A 470 -32.54 11.27 -7.88
C GLU A 470 -33.81 11.31 -8.73
N SER A 471 -34.53 12.43 -8.74
CA SER A 471 -35.73 12.59 -9.58
C SER A 471 -35.45 12.39 -11.07
N LYS A 472 -34.27 12.80 -11.55
CA LYS A 472 -33.83 12.55 -12.93
C LYS A 472 -33.45 11.09 -13.15
N VAL A 473 -32.86 10.43 -12.15
CA VAL A 473 -32.55 8.99 -12.23
C VAL A 473 -33.84 8.20 -12.43
N GLU A 474 -34.88 8.49 -11.64
CA GLU A 474 -36.18 7.84 -11.79
C GLU A 474 -36.88 8.18 -13.11
N GLU A 475 -36.82 9.45 -13.55
CA GLU A 475 -37.37 9.86 -14.85
C GLU A 475 -36.67 9.14 -16.00
N ASP A 476 -35.34 9.07 -15.97
CA ASP A 476 -34.54 8.40 -17.00
C ASP A 476 -34.73 6.89 -16.96
N ASP A 477 -34.82 6.26 -15.78
CA ASP A 477 -35.14 4.84 -15.64
C ASP A 477 -36.51 4.51 -16.26
N LYS A 478 -37.56 5.27 -15.89
CA LYS A 478 -38.91 5.11 -16.49
C LYS A 478 -38.90 5.34 -17.99
N LYS A 479 -38.14 6.32 -18.48
CA LYS A 479 -38.00 6.62 -19.91
C LYS A 479 -37.30 5.47 -20.64
N ASN A 480 -36.22 4.96 -20.07
CA ASN A 480 -35.43 3.86 -20.62
C ASN A 480 -36.26 2.57 -20.66
N LEU A 481 -36.93 2.22 -19.56
CA LEU A 481 -37.83 1.06 -19.48
C LEU A 481 -38.93 1.15 -20.54
N LYS A 482 -39.63 2.28 -20.64
CA LYS A 482 -40.68 2.48 -21.66
C LYS A 482 -40.15 2.20 -23.06
N ASN A 483 -39.06 2.86 -23.45
CA ASN A 483 -38.49 2.71 -24.79
C ASN A 483 -38.00 1.27 -25.06
N PHE A 484 -37.48 0.60 -24.04
CA PHE A 484 -37.00 -0.77 -24.16
C PHE A 484 -38.14 -1.78 -24.38
N PHE A 485 -39.28 -1.61 -23.71
CA PHE A 485 -40.47 -2.43 -23.92
C PHE A 485 -41.23 -2.10 -25.21
N TYR A 486 -41.13 -0.86 -25.72
CA TYR A 486 -41.74 -0.49 -27.01
C TYR A 486 -41.10 -1.23 -28.21
N ASP A 487 -39.83 -1.63 -28.11
CA ASP A 487 -39.11 -2.36 -29.16
C ASP A 487 -39.45 -3.86 -29.24
N GLY A 488 -40.35 -4.37 -28.39
CA GLY A 488 -40.83 -5.76 -28.47
C GLY A 488 -39.77 -6.82 -28.11
N ASN A 489 -38.76 -6.44 -27.32
CA ASN A 489 -37.69 -7.34 -26.92
C ASN A 489 -38.09 -8.24 -25.74
N ASP A 490 -37.73 -9.53 -25.79
CA ASP A 490 -37.93 -10.53 -24.72
C ASP A 490 -36.94 -10.40 -23.54
N TYR A 491 -36.31 -9.23 -23.37
CA TYR A 491 -35.31 -9.00 -22.32
C TYR A 491 -35.97 -8.47 -21.05
N MET A 492 -35.49 -8.95 -19.90
CA MET A 492 -35.85 -8.40 -18.59
C MET A 492 -34.84 -7.31 -18.20
N PRO A 493 -35.24 -6.02 -18.11
CA PRO A 493 -34.34 -4.96 -17.69
C PRO A 493 -34.05 -5.06 -16.19
N ILE A 494 -32.79 -4.84 -15.81
CA ILE A 494 -32.35 -4.71 -14.42
C ILE A 494 -31.58 -3.40 -14.30
N THR A 495 -32.03 -2.53 -13.41
CA THR A 495 -31.44 -1.22 -13.17
C THR A 495 -30.51 -1.29 -11.97
N ILE A 496 -29.24 -0.93 -12.16
CA ILE A 496 -28.26 -0.87 -11.07
C ILE A 496 -27.88 0.58 -10.83
N ILE A 497 -28.14 1.07 -9.62
CA ILE A 497 -27.88 2.45 -9.23
C ILE A 497 -26.66 2.49 -8.33
N PHE A 498 -25.65 3.23 -8.75
CA PHE A 498 -24.46 3.50 -7.96
C PHE A 498 -24.52 4.91 -7.38
N THR A 499 -24.67 5.02 -6.06
CA THR A 499 -24.84 6.31 -5.39
C THR A 499 -23.76 6.56 -4.34
N SER A 500 -23.22 7.77 -4.35
CA SER A 500 -22.31 8.25 -3.31
C SER A 500 -23.04 8.73 -2.04
N GLN A 501 -24.36 8.71 -2.05
CA GLN A 501 -25.18 9.08 -0.89
C GLN A 501 -25.50 7.86 -0.04
N SER A 502 -25.80 8.10 1.23
CA SER A 502 -26.38 7.08 2.09
C SER A 502 -27.76 6.71 1.58
N TYR A 503 -28.02 5.41 1.51
CA TYR A 503 -29.31 4.89 1.03
C TYR A 503 -29.95 4.01 2.10
N ILE A 504 -31.15 4.40 2.54
CA ILE A 504 -31.99 3.55 3.40
C ILE A 504 -32.74 2.62 2.46
N LYS A 505 -32.42 1.32 2.55
CA LYS A 505 -33.05 0.25 1.77
C LYS A 505 -34.52 0.12 2.12
N LYS A 506 -35.35 0.98 1.53
CA LYS A 506 -36.80 0.80 1.46
C LYS A 506 -37.10 -0.21 0.36
N LYS A 507 -38.28 -0.83 0.43
CA LYS A 507 -38.75 -1.78 -0.57
C LYS A 507 -38.78 -1.11 -1.95
N GLN A 508 -37.82 -1.43 -2.82
CA GLN A 508 -37.80 -0.93 -4.19
C GLN A 508 -38.72 -1.74 -5.11
N GLU A 509 -38.99 -1.19 -6.29
CA GLU A 509 -39.58 -1.96 -7.38
C GLU A 509 -38.66 -3.13 -7.75
N SER A 510 -39.26 -4.28 -8.05
CA SER A 510 -38.53 -5.48 -8.47
C SER A 510 -37.72 -5.19 -9.73
N GLY A 511 -36.43 -5.51 -9.73
CA GLY A 511 -35.50 -5.24 -10.83
C GLY A 511 -34.58 -4.04 -10.61
N VAL A 512 -34.62 -3.39 -9.44
CA VAL A 512 -33.73 -2.26 -9.11
C VAL A 512 -32.77 -2.64 -7.98
N LEU A 513 -31.48 -2.46 -8.23
CA LEU A 513 -30.39 -2.78 -7.32
C LEU A 513 -29.59 -1.52 -6.98
N VAL A 514 -29.52 -1.14 -5.69
CA VAL A 514 -28.77 0.04 -5.26
C VAL A 514 -27.47 -0.33 -4.55
N VAL A 515 -26.35 0.15 -5.08
CA VAL A 515 -25.02 0.14 -4.43
C VAL A 515 -24.74 1.54 -3.89
N SER A 516 -24.88 1.70 -2.57
CA SER A 516 -24.63 2.98 -1.90
C SER A 516 -23.20 3.11 -1.37
N LYS A 517 -22.84 4.31 -0.93
CA LYS A 517 -21.51 4.65 -0.39
C LYS A 517 -21.05 3.68 0.70
N GLU A 518 -21.97 3.25 1.56
CA GLU A 518 -21.69 2.32 2.66
C GLU A 518 -21.27 0.92 2.15
N ASP A 519 -21.77 0.54 0.97
CA ASP A 519 -21.50 -0.74 0.35
C ASP A 519 -20.28 -0.71 -0.60
N PHE A 520 -19.68 0.47 -0.85
CA PHE A 520 -18.53 0.62 -1.77
C PHE A 520 -17.34 -0.25 -1.41
N LYS A 521 -16.99 -0.37 -0.13
CA LYS A 521 -15.87 -1.23 0.29
C LYS A 521 -16.11 -2.70 -0.09
N LYS A 522 -17.38 -3.14 -0.05
CA LYS A 522 -17.76 -4.51 -0.37
C LYS A 522 -17.89 -4.73 -1.87
N HIS A 523 -18.48 -3.77 -2.60
CA HIS A 523 -18.69 -3.89 -4.04
C HIS A 523 -17.41 -3.60 -4.84
N PHE A 524 -16.74 -2.48 -4.59
CA PHE A 524 -15.51 -2.13 -5.31
C PHE A 524 -14.28 -2.89 -4.78
N GLY A 525 -14.37 -3.48 -3.59
CA GLY A 525 -13.21 -3.98 -2.86
C GLY A 525 -12.37 -2.85 -2.26
N PRO A 526 -11.45 -3.16 -1.34
CA PRO A 526 -10.73 -2.15 -0.55
C PRO A 526 -9.88 -1.18 -1.38
N ILE A 527 -9.34 -1.66 -2.51
CA ILE A 527 -8.47 -0.89 -3.39
C ILE A 527 -9.27 0.14 -4.19
N PHE A 528 -10.29 -0.30 -4.94
CA PHE A 528 -11.08 0.62 -5.78
C PHE A 528 -12.03 1.48 -4.95
N SER A 529 -12.55 0.98 -3.82
CA SER A 529 -13.40 1.77 -2.94
C SER A 529 -12.67 3.02 -2.43
N SER A 530 -11.36 2.93 -2.17
CA SER A 530 -10.56 4.08 -1.75
C SER A 530 -10.62 5.22 -2.76
N ARG A 531 -10.54 4.89 -4.06
CA ARG A 531 -10.58 5.83 -5.17
C ARG A 531 -11.97 6.44 -5.33
N ALA A 532 -13.00 5.61 -5.28
CA ALA A 532 -14.38 6.07 -5.29
C ALA A 532 -14.65 7.02 -4.11
N SER A 533 -14.27 6.64 -2.89
CA SER A 533 -14.44 7.49 -1.71
C SER A 533 -13.70 8.82 -1.84
N PHE A 534 -12.41 8.81 -2.22
CA PHE A 534 -11.66 10.05 -2.41
C PHE A 534 -12.24 10.91 -3.53
N ALA A 535 -12.76 10.31 -4.60
CA ALA A 535 -13.48 10.97 -5.69
C ALA A 535 -14.70 11.75 -5.24
N PHE A 536 -15.52 11.15 -4.40
CA PHE A 536 -16.76 11.79 -3.95
C PHE A 536 -16.58 12.73 -2.77
N THR A 537 -15.51 12.58 -1.99
CA THR A 537 -15.16 13.54 -0.94
C THR A 537 -14.48 14.78 -1.54
N GLY A 538 -15.22 15.55 -2.35
CA GLY A 538 -14.76 16.84 -2.86
C GLY A 538 -14.56 17.85 -1.73
N ASP A 539 -13.31 18.00 -1.30
CA ASP A 539 -12.62 18.96 -0.39
C ASP A 539 -13.27 20.23 0.23
N THR A 540 -14.56 20.52 0.23
CA THR A 540 -14.98 21.92 0.47
C THR A 540 -15.33 22.37 1.90
N ASN A 541 -15.21 21.54 2.96
CA ASN A 541 -15.49 21.99 4.35
C ASN A 541 -14.96 21.05 5.47
N PRO A 542 -14.03 21.51 6.33
CA PRO A 542 -13.61 20.80 7.55
C PRO A 542 -14.73 20.49 8.56
N ASN A 543 -15.86 21.21 8.50
CA ASN A 543 -17.05 20.88 9.30
C ASN A 543 -17.70 19.55 8.91
N PHE A 544 -17.37 18.97 7.76
CA PHE A 544 -17.93 17.69 7.30
C PHE A 544 -16.88 16.58 7.20
N TRP A 545 -15.66 16.83 7.66
CA TRP A 545 -14.63 15.79 7.70
C TRP A 545 -14.94 14.78 8.81
N GLU A 546 -14.69 13.51 8.49
CA GLU A 546 -14.70 12.42 9.47
C GLU A 546 -13.57 12.59 10.49
N LYS A 547 -13.77 12.04 11.69
CA LYS A 547 -12.85 12.19 12.82
C LYS A 547 -11.42 11.79 12.46
N ASN A 548 -11.23 10.66 11.76
CA ASN A 548 -9.92 10.21 11.29
C ASN A 548 -9.23 11.23 10.37
N ARG A 549 -10.00 11.93 9.51
CA ARG A 549 -9.43 12.95 8.62
C ARG A 549 -9.06 14.21 9.40
N LEU A 550 -9.88 14.62 10.37
CA LEU A 550 -9.53 15.72 11.28
C LEU A 550 -8.27 15.39 12.10
N GLU A 551 -8.19 14.19 12.67
CA GLU A 551 -7.06 13.68 13.45
C GLU A 551 -5.76 13.60 12.65
N ASN A 552 -5.84 13.30 11.35
CA ASN A 552 -4.67 13.16 10.49
C ASN A 552 -4.25 14.47 9.80
N VAL A 553 -5.15 15.45 9.69
CA VAL A 553 -4.89 16.70 8.95
C VAL A 553 -4.56 17.87 9.88
N LEU A 554 -5.24 18.00 11.03
CA LEU A 554 -5.05 19.09 11.99
C LEU A 554 -4.11 18.64 13.11
N ASP A 555 -2.80 18.88 12.92
CA ASP A 555 -1.79 18.48 13.89
C ASP A 555 -1.87 19.36 15.17
N GLY A 556 -1.63 18.77 16.33
CA GLY A 556 -1.65 19.47 17.62
C GLY A 556 -3.00 19.56 18.35
N ILE A 557 -4.07 18.97 17.80
CA ILE A 557 -5.38 18.90 18.47
C ILE A 557 -5.56 17.51 19.11
N CYS A 558 -5.55 17.42 20.45
CA CYS A 558 -5.78 16.15 21.15
C CYS A 558 -7.20 15.59 20.91
N ASP A 559 -7.43 14.29 21.10
CA ASP A 559 -8.73 13.63 20.87
C ASP A 559 -9.91 14.34 21.57
N ALA A 560 -9.67 14.85 22.78
CA ALA A 560 -10.66 15.63 23.53
C ALA A 560 -11.00 16.96 22.83
N SER A 561 -10.02 17.59 22.18
CA SER A 561 -10.17 18.83 21.43
C SER A 561 -10.79 18.60 20.05
N ILE A 562 -10.54 17.46 19.38
CA ILE A 562 -11.27 17.08 18.15
C ILE A 562 -12.73 16.76 18.47
N GLY A 563 -12.98 16.05 19.57
CA GLY A 563 -14.33 15.86 20.10
C GLY A 563 -15.02 17.19 20.40
N ASN A 564 -14.30 18.17 20.94
CA ASN A 564 -14.82 19.52 21.16
C ASN A 564 -15.00 20.32 19.86
N VAL A 565 -14.12 20.18 18.86
CA VAL A 565 -14.29 20.80 17.54
C VAL A 565 -15.55 20.26 16.88
N ILE A 566 -15.78 18.94 16.91
CA ILE A 566 -16.99 18.29 16.41
C ILE A 566 -18.23 18.79 17.18
N LYS A 567 -18.15 18.91 18.52
CA LYS A 567 -19.24 19.45 19.36
C LYS A 567 -19.49 20.96 19.22
N LYS A 568 -18.48 21.73 18.80
CA LYS A 568 -18.54 23.19 18.62
C LYS A 568 -18.68 23.59 17.15
N ARG A 569 -18.96 22.64 16.26
CA ARG A 569 -19.27 22.97 14.87
C ARG A 569 -20.45 23.94 14.88
N PRO A 570 -20.35 25.09 14.19
CA PRO A 570 -21.45 26.05 14.15
C PRO A 570 -22.69 25.42 13.51
N TYR A 571 -22.47 24.44 12.63
CA TYR A 571 -23.50 23.69 11.91
C TYR A 571 -23.13 22.20 11.86
N TYR A 572 -24.05 21.34 12.26
CA TYR A 572 -23.85 19.87 12.25
C TYR A 572 -24.13 19.24 10.88
N SER A 573 -24.98 19.88 10.07
CA SER A 573 -25.32 19.54 8.70
C SER A 573 -25.62 20.84 7.91
N ASP A 574 -25.79 20.74 6.60
CA ASP A 574 -26.26 21.86 5.78
C ASP A 574 -27.67 22.33 6.22
N ASP A 575 -28.53 21.43 6.69
CA ASP A 575 -29.85 21.80 7.23
C ASP A 575 -29.76 22.60 8.52
N ASP A 576 -28.84 22.25 9.43
CA ASP A 576 -28.61 23.02 10.65
C ASP A 576 -28.14 24.45 10.33
N TYR A 577 -27.43 24.65 9.21
CA TYR A 577 -27.06 25.98 8.71
C TYR A 577 -28.26 26.80 8.22
N TYR A 578 -29.12 26.22 7.39
CA TYR A 578 -30.28 26.94 6.86
C TYR A 578 -31.36 27.17 7.92
N ASN A 579 -31.56 26.23 8.85
CA ASN A 579 -32.47 26.38 9.97
C ASN A 579 -32.06 27.53 10.91
N LYS A 580 -30.75 27.72 11.12
CA LYS A 580 -30.22 28.81 11.95
C LYS A 580 -30.09 30.15 11.20
N ASN A 581 -30.18 30.17 9.87
CA ASN A 581 -30.02 31.38 9.06
C ASN A 581 -31.13 31.55 8.01
N PRO A 582 -32.39 31.84 8.41
CA PRO A 582 -33.56 31.84 7.51
C PRO A 582 -33.54 32.94 6.44
N GLY A 583 -32.78 34.01 6.66
CA GLY A 583 -32.62 35.13 5.73
C GLY A 583 -31.50 34.94 4.69
N ALA A 584 -30.72 33.87 4.80
CA ALA A 584 -29.76 33.52 3.77
C ALA A 584 -30.54 33.14 2.50
N LYS A 585 -30.41 33.94 1.42
CA LYS A 585 -30.96 33.54 0.12
C LYS A 585 -30.41 32.16 -0.22
N LYS A 586 -31.30 31.20 -0.50
CA LYS A 586 -30.94 29.96 -1.21
C LYS A 586 -30.45 30.39 -2.60
N ILE A 587 -29.18 30.78 -2.68
CA ILE A 587 -28.51 31.06 -3.96
C ILE A 587 -28.69 29.77 -4.76
N ARG A 588 -29.10 29.88 -6.04
CA ARG A 588 -29.16 28.75 -6.96
C ARG A 588 -27.81 28.02 -6.92
N LYS A 589 -27.77 26.93 -6.14
CA LYS A 589 -26.79 25.85 -6.10
C LYS A 589 -25.38 26.26 -6.55
N MET A 590 -24.61 26.88 -5.64
CA MET A 590 -23.15 26.78 -5.70
C MET A 590 -22.77 25.39 -5.18
N ASP A 591 -22.86 24.45 -6.10
CA ASP A 591 -23.04 23.04 -5.83
C ASP A 591 -21.68 22.32 -5.70
N HIS A 592 -20.87 22.74 -4.72
CA HIS A 592 -19.56 22.15 -4.43
C HIS A 592 -19.59 20.89 -3.54
N PHE A 593 -20.76 20.35 -3.20
CA PHE A 593 -20.87 19.09 -2.45
C PHE A 593 -22.04 18.18 -2.90
N PRO A 594 -21.90 16.85 -2.74
CA PRO A 594 -23.00 15.88 -2.65
C PRO A 594 -23.12 15.35 -1.21
N PHE A 595 -23.73 16.10 -0.29
CA PHE A 595 -24.26 15.54 0.96
C PHE A 595 -25.48 16.35 1.37
N ASP A 596 -26.62 15.69 1.50
CA ASP A 596 -27.57 16.01 2.55
C ASP A 596 -27.63 14.77 3.45
N VAL A 597 -27.47 14.98 4.74
CA VAL A 597 -27.52 13.96 5.80
C VAL A 597 -28.56 14.41 6.81
N SER A 598 -29.73 14.85 6.35
CA SER A 598 -30.85 15.14 7.25
C SER A 598 -32.24 15.15 6.57
N GLU A 599 -32.53 14.17 5.71
CA GLU A 599 -33.92 13.73 5.52
C GLU A 599 -34.07 12.23 5.81
N ILE A 600 -34.63 11.92 6.99
CA ILE A 600 -35.39 10.68 7.16
C ILE A 600 -36.68 10.90 6.38
N LEU A 601 -36.72 10.46 5.13
CA LEU A 601 -37.95 10.47 4.35
C LEU A 601 -38.95 9.50 5.00
N LEU A 602 -39.94 10.04 5.71
CA LEU A 602 -41.22 9.37 5.91
C LEU A 602 -42.09 9.74 4.71
N ILE A 603 -42.61 8.72 4.02
CA ILE A 603 -43.70 8.89 3.06
C ILE A 603 -44.83 8.04 3.62
N GLU A 604 -45.85 8.71 4.16
CA GLU A 604 -47.18 8.15 4.30
C GLU A 604 -47.86 8.12 2.92
N ASN A 605 -48.72 7.11 2.72
CA ASN A 605 -49.38 6.74 1.46
C ASN A 605 -49.98 7.90 0.66
#